data_AF-A0A522GCP1-F1
#
_entry.id   AF-A0A522GCP1-F1
#
_cell.length_a   1.000
_cell.length_b   1.000
_cell.length_c   1.000
_cell.angle_alpha   90.00
_cell.angle_beta   90.00
_cell.angle_gamma   90.00
#
_symmetry.space_group_name_H-M   'P 1'
#
loop_
_entity.id
_entity.type
_entity.pdbx_description
1 polymer ?
#
loop_
_entity_poly.entity_id
_entity_poly.type
_entity_poly.pdbx_seq_one_letter_code
_entity_poly.pdbx_strand_id
1 'polypeptide(L)'
;MRREIRSQAQLRDICLRTLKECDGFEQVDEILIQARDAHAGGANWSLVGFRPRVANTALRAARDTISELQQFYELDAKDAAAAETRSRRSL
;
A
#
# COMPACT_ATOMS: atom_id res chain seq x y z
N MET A 1 14.60 0.01 -13.66
CA MET A 1 13.26 0.60 -13.88
C MET A 1 13.11 1.80 -12.96
N ARG A 2 12.56 2.93 -13.43
CA ARG A 2 12.16 4.03 -12.54
C ARG A 2 10.77 3.70 -12.00
N ARG A 3 10.55 3.88 -10.70
CA ARG A 3 9.22 3.69 -10.10
C ARG A 3 8.31 4.85 -10.47
N GLU A 4 7.02 4.56 -10.60
CA GLU A 4 5.99 5.55 -10.83
C GLU A 4 5.56 6.19 -9.50
N ILE A 5 5.67 7.51 -9.41
CA ILE A 5 5.23 8.27 -8.25
C ILE A 5 3.72 8.50 -8.33
N ARG A 6 3.00 8.16 -7.27
CA ARG A 6 1.54 8.28 -7.17
C ARG A 6 1.14 8.94 -5.86
N SER A 7 0.05 9.70 -5.88
CA SER A 7 -0.54 10.20 -4.63
C SER A 7 -1.11 9.05 -3.81
N GLN A 8 -1.36 9.28 -2.51
CA GLN A 8 -1.91 8.27 -1.61
C GLN A 8 -3.26 7.75 -2.11
N ALA A 9 -4.11 8.63 -2.66
CA ALA A 9 -5.41 8.25 -3.21
C ALA A 9 -5.25 7.35 -4.45
N GLN A 10 -4.38 7.74 -5.39
CA GLN A 10 -4.11 6.94 -6.59
C GLN A 10 -3.51 5.58 -6.23
N LEU A 11 -2.58 5.54 -5.28
CA LEU A 11 -1.93 4.32 -4.86
C LEU A 11 -2.92 3.38 -4.15
N ARG A 12 -3.85 3.94 -3.33
CA ARG A 12 -4.96 3.18 -2.75
C ARG A 12 -5.83 2.57 -3.85
N ASP A 13 -6.22 3.35 -4.85
CA ASP A 13 -7.09 2.87 -5.93
C ASP A 13 -6.41 1.78 -6.78
N ILE A 14 -5.13 1.96 -7.11
CA ILE A 14 -4.35 0.96 -7.87
C ILE A 14 -4.27 -0.33 -7.06
N CYS A 15 -3.82 -0.25 -5.81
CA CYS A 15 -3.68 -1.43 -4.96
C CYS A 15 -5.03 -2.13 -4.73
N LEU A 16 -6.11 -1.38 -4.51
CA LEU A 16 -7.44 -1.95 -4.32
C LEU A 16 -7.91 -2.69 -5.57
N ARG A 17 -7.78 -2.07 -6.75
CA ARG A 17 -8.18 -2.68 -8.02
C ARG A 17 -7.38 -3.94 -8.31
N THR A 18 -6.06 -3.89 -8.16
CA THR A 18 -5.18 -5.04 -8.40
C THR A 18 -5.45 -6.17 -7.41
N LEU A 19 -5.59 -5.86 -6.11
CA LEU A 19 -5.84 -6.89 -5.10
C LEU A 19 -7.20 -7.57 -5.25
N LYS A 20 -8.22 -6.88 -5.78
CA LYS A 20 -9.52 -7.50 -6.07
C LYS A 20 -9.45 -8.62 -7.12
N GLU A 21 -8.38 -8.70 -7.89
CA GLU A 21 -8.12 -9.79 -8.84
C GLU A 21 -7.49 -11.02 -8.14
N CYS A 22 -7.10 -10.90 -6.87
CA CYS A 22 -6.58 -12.00 -6.06
C CYS A 22 -7.71 -12.70 -5.28
N ASP A 23 -7.63 -14.03 -5.23
CA ASP A 23 -8.57 -14.85 -4.44
C ASP A 23 -8.58 -14.42 -2.96
N GLY A 24 -9.78 -14.17 -2.44
CA GLY A 24 -10.03 -13.77 -1.04
C GLY A 24 -9.99 -12.26 -0.77
N PHE A 25 -9.84 -11.43 -1.80
CA PHE A 25 -9.89 -9.96 -1.72
C PHE A 25 -11.10 -9.33 -2.42
N GLU A 26 -12.02 -10.12 -2.96
CA GLU A 26 -13.15 -9.69 -3.78
C GLU A 26 -14.06 -8.71 -3.03
N GLN A 27 -14.19 -8.94 -1.72
CA GLN A 27 -15.04 -8.14 -0.83
C GLN A 27 -14.31 -6.94 -0.22
N VAL A 28 -12.99 -6.80 -0.44
CA VAL A 28 -12.21 -5.67 0.11
C VAL A 28 -12.69 -4.38 -0.54
N ASP A 29 -13.15 -3.44 0.27
CA ASP A 29 -13.60 -2.12 -0.15
C ASP A 29 -12.64 -1.02 0.30
N GLU A 30 -11.88 -1.28 1.36
CA GLU A 30 -10.93 -0.34 1.90
C GLU A 30 -9.55 -0.98 2.14
N ILE A 31 -8.49 -0.28 1.74
CA ILE A 31 -7.12 -0.61 2.11
C ILE A 31 -6.44 0.56 2.81
N LEU A 32 -5.54 0.26 3.73
CA LEU A 32 -4.77 1.26 4.46
C LEU A 32 -3.32 1.24 3.98
N ILE A 33 -2.85 2.39 3.49
CA ILE A 33 -1.47 2.62 3.07
C ILE A 33 -0.79 3.52 4.10
N GLN A 34 0.37 3.09 4.58
CA GLN A 34 1.22 3.85 5.48
C GLN A 34 2.53 4.21 4.77
N ALA A 35 2.96 5.47 4.89
CA ALA A 35 4.28 5.91 4.46
C ALA A 35 5.37 5.26 5.32
N ARG A 36 6.51 4.94 4.73
CA ARG A 36 7.68 4.38 5.41
C ARG A 36 8.95 5.02 4.89
N ASP A 37 9.96 5.11 5.74
CA ASP A 37 11.30 5.46 5.29
C ASP A 37 11.79 4.38 4.32
N ALA A 38 12.08 4.80 3.07
CA ALA A 38 12.66 3.93 2.07
C ALA A 38 14.13 3.62 2.42
N HIS A 39 14.33 2.72 3.37
CA HIS A 39 15.68 2.21 3.64
C HIS A 39 16.09 1.25 2.53
N ALA A 40 17.29 1.48 1.98
CA ALA A 40 18.00 0.58 1.06
C ALA A 40 17.21 0.14 -0.20
N GLY A 41 16.55 1.08 -0.88
CA GLY A 41 15.93 0.81 -2.18
C GLY A 41 14.61 0.04 -2.11
N GLY A 42 13.97 -0.05 -0.94
CA GLY A 42 12.59 -0.52 -0.79
C GLY A 42 11.55 0.53 -1.22
N ALA A 43 10.27 0.15 -1.21
CA ALA A 43 9.16 1.09 -1.38
C ALA A 43 9.05 2.03 -0.17
N ASN A 44 8.72 3.30 -0.40
CA ASN A 44 8.48 4.29 0.67
C ASN A 44 7.08 4.18 1.31
N TRP A 45 6.43 3.02 1.19
CA TRP A 45 5.10 2.76 1.72
C TRP A 45 4.87 1.26 2.01
N SER A 46 3.80 0.95 2.75
CA SER A 46 3.27 -0.40 2.97
C SER A 46 1.76 -0.43 3.06
N LEU A 47 1.18 -1.58 2.70
CA LEU A 47 -0.17 -1.96 3.12
C LEU A 47 -0.15 -2.38 4.58
N VAL A 48 -1.01 -1.78 5.39
CA VAL A 48 -1.09 -2.04 6.84
C VAL A 48 -2.45 -2.54 7.29
N GLY A 49 -3.43 -2.56 6.39
CA GLY A 49 -4.76 -3.07 6.72
C GLY A 49 -5.70 -3.13 5.53
N PHE A 50 -6.75 -3.93 5.70
CA PHE A 50 -7.82 -4.19 4.74
C PHE A 50 -9.15 -4.20 5.49
N ARG A 51 -10.22 -3.73 4.84
CA ARG A 51 -11.60 -3.93 5.29
C ARG A 51 -12.43 -4.52 4.14
N PRO A 52 -13.27 -5.54 4.40
CA PRO A 52 -13.23 -6.42 5.58
C PRO A 52 -11.86 -7.10 5.74
N ARG A 53 -11.62 -7.72 6.91
CA ARG A 53 -10.37 -8.43 7.15
C ARG A 53 -10.26 -9.64 6.23
N VAL A 54 -9.08 -9.80 5.64
CA VAL A 54 -8.76 -10.89 4.72
C VAL A 54 -8.13 -12.05 5.51
N ALA A 55 -8.40 -13.28 5.10
CA ALA A 55 -7.78 -14.46 5.69
C ALA A 55 -6.26 -14.48 5.47
N ASN A 56 -5.51 -15.00 6.44
CA ASN A 56 -4.04 -15.09 6.34
C ASN A 56 -3.56 -15.88 5.12
N THR A 57 -4.35 -16.86 4.65
CA THR A 57 -4.06 -17.63 3.43
C THR A 57 -4.10 -16.75 2.19
N ALA A 58 -5.14 -15.93 2.03
CA ALA A 58 -5.26 -14.97 0.94
C ALA A 58 -4.16 -13.89 1.01
N LEU A 59 -3.84 -13.38 2.20
CA LEU A 59 -2.70 -12.45 2.38
C LEU A 59 -1.36 -13.06 1.92
N ARG A 60 -1.14 -14.36 2.18
CA ARG A 60 0.06 -15.06 1.73
C ARG A 60 0.08 -15.26 0.22
N ALA A 61 -1.07 -15.59 -0.38
CA ALA A 61 -1.21 -15.75 -1.83
C ALA A 61 -0.96 -14.44 -2.58
N ALA A 62 -1.45 -13.30 -2.06
CA ALA A 62 -1.27 -11.98 -2.67
C ALA A 62 0.12 -11.36 -2.41
N ARG A 63 1.05 -12.05 -1.72
CA ARG A 63 2.34 -11.49 -1.33
C ARG A 63 3.18 -11.06 -2.54
N ASP A 64 3.16 -11.84 -3.61
CA ASP A 64 3.93 -11.54 -4.81
C ASP A 64 3.37 -10.32 -5.54
N THR A 65 2.04 -10.24 -5.67
CA THR A 65 1.33 -9.06 -6.20
C THR A 65 1.63 -7.80 -5.39
N ILE A 66 1.62 -7.88 -4.06
CA ILE A 66 1.98 -6.74 -3.19
C ILE A 66 3.44 -6.34 -3.39
N SER A 67 4.34 -7.32 -3.52
CA SER A 67 5.77 -7.07 -3.75
C SER A 67 6.00 -6.42 -5.10
N GLU A 68 5.25 -6.82 -6.13
CA GLU A 68 5.27 -6.23 -7.46
C GLU A 68 4.81 -4.76 -7.41
N LEU A 69 3.67 -4.47 -6.78
CA LEU A 69 3.17 -3.10 -6.58
C LEU A 69 4.22 -2.21 -5.89
N GLN A 70 4.94 -2.75 -4.90
CA GLN A 70 6.02 -2.04 -4.20
C GLN A 70 7.28 -1.82 -5.06
N GLN A 71 7.49 -2.64 -6.09
CA GLN A 71 8.59 -2.44 -7.04
C GLN A 71 8.26 -1.39 -8.08
N PHE A 72 6.99 -1.26 -8.47
CA PHE A 72 6.55 -0.34 -9.52
C PHE A 72 6.16 1.04 -9.01
N TYR A 73 5.65 1.16 -7.78
CA TYR A 73 5.06 2.42 -7.31
C TYR A 73 5.75 3.00 -6.08
N GLU A 74 5.86 4.33 -6.05
CA GLU A 74 6.25 5.12 -4.90
C GLU A 74 5.14 6.09 -4.50
N LEU A 75 5.03 6.34 -3.20
CA LEU A 75 4.16 7.35 -2.65
C LEU A 75 4.78 8.75 -2.86
N ASP A 76 3.99 9.73 -3.29
CA ASP A 76 4.43 11.12 -3.39
C ASP A 76 4.96 11.62 -2.02
N ALA A 77 6.14 12.26 -2.05
CA ALA A 77 6.79 12.83 -0.87
C ALA A 77 5.87 13.81 -0.10
N LYS A 78 4.97 14.53 -0.78
CA LYS A 78 3.99 15.41 -0.13
C LYS A 78 3.03 14.64 0.76
N ASP A 79 2.56 13.49 0.29
CA ASP A 79 1.65 12.63 1.04
C ASP A 79 2.40 11.86 2.14
N ALA A 80 3.64 11.46 1.89
CA ALA A 80 4.51 10.86 2.90
C ALA A 80 4.74 11.82 4.10
N ALA A 81 5.06 13.09 3.83
CA ALA A 81 5.26 14.11 4.86
C ALA A 81 3.97 14.44 5.64
N ALA A 82 2.82 14.46 4.95
CA ALA A 82 1.52 14.67 5.59
C ALA A 82 1.16 13.53 6.56
N ALA A 83 1.47 12.29 6.19
CA ALA A 83 1.26 11.12 7.05
C ALA A 83 2.17 11.15 8.29
N GLU A 84 3.44 11.52 8.13
CA GLU A 84 4.41 11.61 9.23
C GLU A 84 4.01 12.70 10.25
N THR A 85 3.55 13.85 9.76
CA THR A 85 3.05 14.95 10.60
C THR A 85 1.82 14.53 11.42
N ARG A 86 0.94 13.70 10.84
CA ARG A 86 -0.25 13.18 11.54
C ARG A 86 0.13 12.14 12.59
N SER A 87 1.09 11.25 12.29
CA SER A 87 1.61 10.26 13.25
C SER A 87 2.26 10.91 14.48
N ARG A 88 2.99 12.03 14.30
CA ARG A 88 3.61 12.77 15.41
C ARG A 88 2.63 13.52 16.31
N ARG A 89 1.41 13.82 15.84
CA ARG A 89 0.36 14.51 16.64
C ARG A 89 -0.55 13.57 17.43
N SER A 90 -0.38 12.26 17.29
CA SER A 90 -1.13 11.23 18.02
C SER A 90 -0.38 10.62 19.22
N LEU A 91 0.71 11.26 19.64
CA LEU A 91 1.43 11.01 20.91
C LEU A 91 1.31 12.25 21.81
#